data_AF-A0A4Z2J7D7-F1
#
_entry.id   AF-A0A4Z2J7D7-F1
#
_cell.length_a   1.000
_cell.length_b   1.000
_cell.length_c   1.000
_cell.angle_alpha   90.00
_cell.angle_beta   90.00
_cell.angle_gamma   90.00
#
_symmetry.space_group_name_H-M   'P 1'
#
loop_
_entity.id
_entity.type
_entity.pdbx_description
1 polymer ?
#
loop_
_entity_poly.entity_id
_entity_poly.type
_entity_poly.pdbx_seq_one_letter_code
_entity_poly.pdbx_strand_id
1 'polypeptide(L)'
;MDVPSKSVCSLGLEFRRGAGVLDMVFESPFQLFTCGYDTFIRLWDLRLPRKCVMEWEEPDDSALYCIQTDGNHMIASGSSYYGVVRLWDKRQTKCLQFFQLSVHPVSSPVYCLRFSSSHLHAALATSLHSLDFRKNPIRTSLRSLDFGKNPIRIR
;
A
#
# COMPACT_ATOMS: atom_id res chain seq x y z
N MET A 1 -8.19 27.97 23.47
CA MET A 1 -8.53 26.58 23.87
C MET A 1 -7.37 25.72 23.44
N ASP A 2 -6.62 25.14 24.38
CA ASP A 2 -5.54 24.20 24.04
C ASP A 2 -6.14 22.84 23.70
N VAL A 3 -5.85 22.34 22.50
CA VAL A 3 -6.19 20.98 22.11
C VAL A 3 -5.02 20.09 22.54
N PRO A 4 -5.18 19.20 23.53
CA PRO A 4 -4.07 18.37 24.00
C PRO A 4 -3.60 17.42 22.90
N SER A 5 -2.28 17.36 22.68
CA SER A 5 -1.70 16.38 21.75
C SER A 5 -1.67 14.99 22.40
N LYS A 6 -2.04 13.96 21.65
CA LYS A 6 -1.99 12.56 22.08
C LYS A 6 -1.35 11.72 20.98
N SER A 7 -0.29 11.00 21.32
CA SER A 7 0.30 9.99 20.43
C SER A 7 -0.67 8.80 20.30
N VAL A 8 -1.07 8.49 19.07
CA VAL A 8 -1.91 7.33 18.74
C VAL A 8 -1.06 6.06 18.71
N CYS A 9 0.16 6.15 18.16
CA CYS A 9 1.12 5.07 18.15
C CYS A 9 2.57 5.61 18.22
N SER A 10 3.49 4.72 18.59
CA SER A 10 4.92 4.88 18.36
C SER A 10 5.41 3.56 17.81
N LEU A 11 5.84 3.56 16.55
CA LEU A 11 6.33 2.37 15.86
C LEU A 11 7.77 2.03 16.29
N GLY A 12 8.15 2.27 17.55
CA GLY A 12 9.47 1.92 18.08
C GLY A 12 10.66 2.47 17.28
N LEU A 13 11.86 1.96 17.56
CA LEU A 13 13.11 2.33 16.88
C LEU A 13 13.81 1.14 16.22
N GLU A 14 13.26 -0.08 16.36
CA GLU A 14 13.92 -1.32 15.93
C GLU A 14 13.73 -1.66 14.45
N PHE A 15 13.19 -0.73 13.65
CA PHE A 15 12.93 -0.94 12.23
C PHE A 15 14.17 -0.63 11.39
N ARG A 16 14.59 -1.58 10.55
CA ARG A 16 15.81 -1.53 9.75
C ARG A 16 15.94 -0.26 8.88
N ARG A 17 14.81 0.29 8.41
CA ARG A 17 14.73 1.50 7.57
C ARG A 17 14.13 2.71 8.30
N GLY A 18 13.98 2.62 9.62
CA GLY A 18 13.16 3.54 10.41
C GLY A 18 11.66 3.28 10.23
N ALA A 19 10.86 3.67 11.22
CA ALA A 19 9.42 3.37 11.24
C ALA A 19 8.53 4.50 10.72
N GLY A 20 9.09 5.42 9.91
CA GLY A 20 8.42 6.66 9.53
C GLY A 20 7.12 6.40 8.79
N VAL A 21 6.03 6.97 9.31
CA VAL A 21 4.71 6.99 8.66
C VAL A 21 4.71 8.05 7.57
N LEU A 22 4.45 7.65 6.33
CA LEU A 22 4.48 8.51 5.15
C LEU A 22 3.09 8.96 4.71
N ASP A 23 2.06 8.16 4.98
CA ASP A 23 0.68 8.51 4.66
C ASP A 23 -0.30 7.92 5.66
N MET A 24 -1.48 8.53 5.77
CA MET A 24 -2.58 8.09 6.61
C MET A 24 -3.93 8.41 5.99
N VAL A 25 -4.90 7.51 6.16
CA VAL A 25 -6.27 7.70 5.65
C VAL A 25 -7.31 7.24 6.67
N PHE A 26 -8.26 8.12 6.98
CA PHE A 26 -9.43 7.74 7.76
C PHE A 26 -10.40 6.92 6.89
N GLU A 27 -10.84 5.79 7.41
CA GLU A 27 -11.98 5.04 6.86
C GLU A 27 -13.28 5.40 7.58
N SER A 28 -13.18 5.65 8.88
CA SER A 28 -14.27 6.14 9.73
C SER A 28 -13.68 7.03 10.82
N PRO A 29 -14.48 7.74 11.63
CA PRO A 29 -13.96 8.57 12.73
C PRO A 29 -13.06 7.82 13.73
N PHE A 30 -13.11 6.48 13.74
CA PHE A 30 -12.36 5.64 14.66
C PHE A 30 -11.39 4.68 13.98
N GLN A 31 -11.38 4.59 12.65
CA GLN A 31 -10.50 3.70 11.91
C GLN A 31 -9.55 4.51 11.05
N LEU A 32 -8.26 4.35 11.34
CA LEU A 32 -7.18 5.02 10.64
C LEU A 32 -6.27 3.96 10.01
N PHE A 33 -5.97 4.12 8.73
CA PHE A 33 -4.91 3.38 8.08
C PHE A 33 -3.63 4.23 8.05
N THR A 34 -2.47 3.59 8.15
CA THR A 34 -1.16 4.22 7.97
C THR A 34 -0.25 3.35 7.13
N CYS A 35 0.71 3.93 6.42
CA CYS A 35 1.79 3.20 5.77
C CYS A 35 3.12 3.97 5.83
N GLY A 36 4.24 3.31 5.53
CA GLY A 36 5.53 3.99 5.58
C GLY A 36 6.76 3.16 5.23
N TYR A 37 7.90 3.58 5.79
CA TYR A 37 9.23 2.99 5.55
C TYR A 37 9.41 1.59 6.08
N ASP A 38 8.61 1.19 7.06
CA ASP A 38 8.66 -0.13 7.64
C ASP A 38 7.92 -1.19 6.83
N THR A 39 7.43 -0.82 5.64
CA THR A 39 6.85 -1.72 4.63
C THR A 39 5.50 -2.33 5.03
N PHE A 40 4.84 -1.80 6.06
CA PHE A 40 3.50 -2.22 6.45
C PHE A 40 2.43 -1.18 6.14
N ILE A 41 1.25 -1.68 5.78
CA ILE A 41 -0.01 -0.97 6.00
C ILE A 41 -0.55 -1.42 7.35
N ARG A 42 -1.02 -0.49 8.16
CA ARG A 42 -1.62 -0.80 9.47
C ARG A 42 -3.00 -0.21 9.60
N LEU A 43 -3.90 -0.95 10.23
CA LEU A 43 -5.19 -0.48 10.70
C LEU A 43 -5.14 -0.21 12.20
N TRP A 44 -5.61 0.97 12.60
CA TRP A 44 -5.75 1.38 13.98
C TRP A 44 -7.22 1.61 14.32
N ASP A 45 -7.68 1.07 15.44
CA ASP A 45 -8.92 1.51 16.08
C ASP A 45 -8.57 2.55 17.15
N LEU A 46 -8.93 3.81 16.89
CA LEU A 46 -8.61 4.96 17.73
C LEU A 46 -9.31 4.95 19.09
N ARG A 47 -10.29 4.06 19.29
CA ARG A 47 -10.96 3.83 20.58
C ARG A 47 -10.15 2.89 21.46
N LEU A 48 -9.29 2.06 20.86
CA LEU A 48 -8.46 1.09 21.57
C LEU A 48 -7.10 1.70 21.91
N PRO A 49 -6.53 1.38 23.09
CA PRO A 49 -5.23 1.90 23.46
C PRO A 49 -4.12 1.27 22.62
N ARG A 50 -3.51 2.07 21.74
CA ARG A 50 -2.18 1.86 21.12
C ARG A 50 -1.95 0.48 20.48
N LYS A 51 -3.01 -0.20 20.02
CA LYS A 51 -2.90 -1.53 19.42
C LYS A 51 -3.24 -1.46 17.94
N CYS A 52 -2.31 -1.94 17.11
CA CYS A 52 -2.61 -2.21 15.71
C CYS A 52 -3.61 -3.38 15.64
N VAL A 53 -4.68 -3.18 14.88
CA VAL A 53 -5.76 -4.17 14.72
C VAL A 53 -5.39 -5.19 13.65
N MET A 54 -4.76 -4.74 12.57
CA MET A 54 -4.38 -5.57 11.44
C MET A 54 -3.25 -4.94 10.64
N GLU A 55 -2.41 -5.78 10.05
CA GLU A 55 -1.24 -5.36 9.26
C GLU A 55 -1.22 -6.10 7.91
N TRP A 56 -0.73 -5.40 6.89
CA TRP A 56 -0.44 -5.96 5.57
C TRP A 56 1.00 -5.63 5.20
N GLU A 57 1.81 -6.66 5.01
CA GLU A 57 3.23 -6.53 4.66
C GLU A 57 3.40 -6.40 3.14
N GLU A 58 4.16 -5.41 2.73
CA GLU A 58 4.58 -5.19 1.35
C GLU A 58 5.55 -6.31 0.90
N PRO A 59 5.19 -7.15 -0.10
CA PRO A 59 5.98 -8.32 -0.46
C PRO A 59 7.42 -8.05 -0.94
N ASP A 60 7.71 -6.87 -1.47
CA ASP A 60 9.01 -6.52 -2.05
C ASP A 60 9.93 -5.77 -1.07
N ASP A 61 9.62 -5.73 0.24
CA ASP A 61 10.37 -4.98 1.26
C ASP A 61 10.63 -3.51 0.83
N SER A 62 9.59 -2.87 0.32
CA SER A 62 9.62 -1.50 -0.21
C SER A 62 8.76 -0.55 0.61
N ALA A 63 9.22 0.69 0.73
CA ALA A 63 8.51 1.71 1.48
C ALA A 63 7.20 2.05 0.77
N LEU A 64 6.14 2.28 1.55
CA LEU A 64 4.83 2.67 1.05
C LEU A 64 4.65 4.17 1.23
N TYR A 65 4.54 4.88 0.11
CA TYR A 65 4.52 6.35 0.09
C TYR A 65 3.11 6.90 0.18
N CYS A 66 2.11 6.13 -0.27
CA CYS A 66 0.72 6.54 -0.20
C CYS A 66 -0.22 5.34 -0.10
N ILE A 67 -1.37 5.56 0.54
CA ILE A 67 -2.46 4.59 0.69
C ILE A 67 -3.83 5.26 0.47
N GLN A 68 -4.77 4.49 -0.05
CA GLN A 68 -6.17 4.86 -0.14
C GLN A 68 -7.07 3.65 0.11
N THR A 69 -8.28 3.90 0.57
CA THR A 69 -9.34 2.89 0.75
C THR A 69 -10.50 3.23 -0.19
N ASP A 70 -11.22 2.21 -0.67
CA ASP A 70 -12.50 2.41 -1.36
C ASP A 70 -13.67 2.66 -0.40
N GLY A 71 -13.40 2.68 0.91
CA GLY A 71 -14.41 2.78 1.97
C GLY A 71 -15.17 1.47 2.23
N ASN A 72 -14.83 0.38 1.53
CA ASN A 72 -15.49 -0.91 1.65
C ASN A 72 -14.49 -2.02 2.03
N HIS A 73 -14.02 -2.83 1.08
CA HIS A 73 -13.13 -3.95 1.38
C HIS A 73 -11.72 -3.76 0.81
N MET A 74 -11.50 -2.77 -0.05
CA MET A 74 -10.25 -2.66 -0.79
C MET A 74 -9.35 -1.56 -0.22
N ILE A 75 -8.04 -1.84 -0.22
CA ILE A 75 -6.99 -0.86 -0.01
C ILE A 75 -6.15 -0.83 -1.28
N ALA A 76 -5.70 0.36 -1.67
CA ALA A 76 -4.67 0.58 -2.66
C ALA A 76 -3.44 1.20 -1.99
N SER A 77 -2.24 0.73 -2.35
CA SER A 77 -0.98 1.31 -1.88
C SER A 77 -0.02 1.60 -3.02
N GLY A 78 0.81 2.62 -2.84
CA GLY A 78 1.82 3.08 -3.79
C GLY A 78 3.21 2.92 -3.19
N SER A 79 4.08 2.26 -3.94
CA SER A 79 5.41 1.84 -3.47
C SER A 79 6.51 2.78 -3.94
N SER A 80 7.62 2.79 -3.20
CA SER A 80 8.92 3.30 -3.66
C SER A 80 9.51 2.48 -4.81
N TYR A 81 9.06 1.25 -4.98
CA TYR A 81 9.50 0.34 -6.02
C TYR A 81 8.85 0.71 -7.35
N TYR A 82 9.55 1.55 -8.11
CA TYR A 82 9.38 1.77 -9.55
C TYR A 82 7.93 1.81 -10.06
N GLY A 83 7.05 2.63 -9.48
CA GLY A 83 5.69 2.81 -10.01
C GLY A 83 4.75 1.61 -9.75
N VAL A 84 5.07 0.77 -8.76
CA VAL A 84 4.19 -0.32 -8.34
C VAL A 84 3.04 0.20 -7.48
N VAL A 85 1.83 -0.19 -7.89
CA VAL A 85 0.60 -0.06 -7.11
C VAL A 85 0.11 -1.44 -6.71
N ARG A 86 -0.27 -1.64 -5.45
CA ARG A 86 -0.84 -2.89 -4.96
C ARG A 86 -2.27 -2.70 -4.49
N LEU A 87 -3.09 -3.73 -4.70
CA LEU A 87 -4.43 -3.87 -4.17
C LEU A 87 -4.49 -4.96 -3.11
N TRP A 88 -5.25 -4.69 -2.07
CA TRP A 88 -5.41 -5.54 -0.90
C TRP A 88 -6.90 -5.65 -0.56
N ASP A 89 -7.33 -6.81 -0.08
CA ASP A 89 -8.65 -6.97 0.54
C ASP A 89 -8.46 -7.01 2.06
N LYS A 90 -9.20 -6.16 2.78
CA LYS A 90 -9.15 -6.01 4.24
C LYS A 90 -9.47 -7.30 5.00
N ARG A 91 -10.09 -8.27 4.34
CA ARG A 91 -10.48 -9.56 4.92
C ARG A 91 -9.35 -10.58 4.92
N GLN A 92 -8.22 -10.27 4.28
CA GLN A 92 -7.06 -11.14 4.16
C GLN A 92 -5.76 -10.33 4.22
N THR A 93 -4.68 -10.94 4.67
CA THR A 93 -3.38 -10.25 4.81
C THR A 93 -2.52 -10.28 3.55
N LYS A 94 -2.87 -11.12 2.57
CA LYS A 94 -2.11 -11.27 1.33
C LYS A 94 -2.53 -10.22 0.29
N CYS A 95 -1.53 -9.67 -0.40
CA CYS A 95 -1.70 -8.85 -1.59
C CYS A 95 -2.54 -9.59 -2.63
N LEU A 96 -3.58 -8.95 -3.16
CA LEU A 96 -4.46 -9.52 -4.17
C LEU A 96 -3.86 -9.40 -5.57
N GLN A 97 -3.40 -8.20 -5.90
CA GLN A 97 -2.97 -7.84 -7.24
C GLN A 97 -2.00 -6.67 -7.18
N PHE A 98 -1.10 -6.58 -8.17
CA PHE A 98 -0.26 -5.41 -8.36
C PHE A 98 -0.30 -4.94 -9.81
N PHE A 99 0.01 -3.66 -10.01
CA PHE A 99 0.12 -2.99 -11.29
C PHE A 99 1.47 -2.30 -11.37
N GLN A 100 2.24 -2.63 -12.40
CA GLN A 100 3.46 -1.94 -12.78
C GLN A 100 3.09 -0.82 -13.75
N LEU A 101 3.05 0.43 -13.28
CA LEU A 101 2.57 1.55 -14.09
C LEU A 101 3.58 2.03 -15.15
N SER A 102 4.86 1.73 -14.96
CA SER A 102 5.93 2.13 -15.86
C SER A 102 6.71 0.93 -16.37
N VAL A 103 6.97 0.93 -17.68
CA VAL A 103 7.74 -0.11 -18.37
C VAL A 103 9.25 0.13 -18.25
N HIS A 104 9.67 1.27 -17.70
CA HIS A 104 11.08 1.62 -17.60
C HIS A 104 11.73 0.97 -16.37
N PRO A 105 12.98 0.50 -16.49
CA PRO A 105 13.70 -0.19 -15.39
C PRO A 105 13.92 0.68 -14.14
N VAL A 106 13.83 2.01 -14.28
CA VAL A 106 13.99 2.98 -13.20
C VAL A 106 12.82 3.96 -13.28
N SER A 107 11.66 3.53 -12.79
CA SER A 107 10.51 4.43 -12.66
C SER A 107 10.53 5.18 -11.33
N SER A 108 9.82 6.30 -11.20
CA SER A 108 9.71 6.97 -9.90
C SER A 108 8.79 6.20 -8.95
N PRO A 109 8.88 6.44 -7.63
CA PRO A 109 7.84 6.04 -6.68
C PRO A 109 6.43 6.48 -7.11
N VAL A 110 5.42 5.81 -6.55
CA VAL A 110 4.05 6.32 -6.58
C VAL A 110 3.87 7.28 -5.42
N TYR A 111 3.79 8.58 -5.72
CA TYR A 111 3.73 9.63 -4.69
C TYR A 111 2.34 9.87 -4.15
N CYS A 112 1.30 9.64 -4.97
CA CYS A 112 -0.08 9.86 -4.56
C CYS A 112 -1.03 8.97 -5.36
N LEU A 113 -2.11 8.55 -4.71
CA LEU A 113 -3.19 7.79 -5.30
C LEU A 113 -4.55 8.43 -5.02
N ARG A 114 -5.48 8.23 -5.95
CA ARG A 114 -6.93 8.31 -5.70
C ARG A 114 -7.58 7.04 -6.17
N PHE A 115 -8.39 6.44 -5.31
CA PHE A 115 -8.94 5.11 -5.54
C PHE A 115 -10.43 5.09 -5.24
N SER A 116 -11.15 4.33 -6.06
CA SER A 116 -12.56 4.02 -5.92
C SER A 116 -12.78 2.58 -6.38
N SER A 117 -14.00 2.06 -6.22
CA SER A 117 -14.38 0.74 -6.73
C SER A 117 -14.25 0.58 -8.25
N SER A 118 -14.13 1.68 -9.01
CA SER A 118 -14.12 1.66 -10.49
C SER A 118 -12.85 2.20 -11.12
N HIS A 119 -12.16 3.12 -10.46
CA HIS A 119 -10.96 3.78 -10.99
C HIS A 119 -9.87 3.89 -9.95
N LEU A 120 -8.63 3.82 -10.44
CA LEU A 120 -7.43 4.19 -9.69
C LEU A 120 -6.61 5.18 -10.51
N HIS A 121 -6.29 6.32 -9.90
CA HIS A 121 -5.37 7.31 -10.45
C HIS A 121 -4.10 7.33 -9.61
N ALA A 122 -2.94 7.34 -10.25
CA ALA A 122 -1.65 7.25 -9.59
C ALA A 122 -0.68 8.30 -10.16
N ALA A 123 -0.12 9.13 -9.30
CA ALA A 123 0.86 10.14 -9.65
C ALA A 123 2.29 9.65 -9.40
N LEU A 124 3.10 9.71 -10.45
CA LEU A 124 4.54 9.51 -10.45
C LEU A 124 5.24 10.88 -10.59
N ALA A 125 6.57 10.91 -10.61
CA ALA A 125 7.35 12.15 -10.72
C ALA A 125 6.99 12.98 -11.95
N THR A 126 6.69 12.31 -13.07
CA THR A 126 6.50 12.96 -14.38
C THR A 126 5.22 12.52 -15.09
N SER A 127 4.45 11.60 -14.52
CA SER A 127 3.27 11.01 -15.18
C SER A 127 2.11 10.79 -14.22
N LEU A 128 0.90 10.89 -14.77
CA LEU A 128 -0.35 10.50 -14.10
C LEU A 128 -0.93 9.30 -14.86
N HIS A 129 -1.15 8.21 -14.14
CA HIS A 129 -1.75 6.99 -14.69
C HIS A 129 -3.19 6.85 -14.23
N SER A 130 -4.02 6.23 -15.07
CA SER A 130 -5.42 5.92 -14.78
C SER A 130 -5.69 4.46 -15.12
N LEU A 131 -6.23 3.71 -14.17
CA LEU A 131 -6.74 2.35 -14.35
C LEU A 131 -8.26 2.40 -14.23
N ASP A 132 -8.98 1.86 -15.22
CA ASP A 132 -10.44 1.72 -15.21
C ASP A 132 -10.81 0.23 -15.06
N PHE A 133 -11.28 -0.14 -13.88
CA PHE A 133 -11.63 -1.52 -13.55
C PHE A 133 -12.93 -1.98 -14.19
N ARG A 134 -13.76 -1.06 -14.70
CA ARG A 134 -15.02 -1.41 -15.41
C ARG A 134 -14.75 -1.98 -16.79
N LYS A 135 -13.62 -1.60 -17.39
CA LYS A 135 -13.22 -2.04 -18.74
C LYS A 135 -12.54 -3.41 -18.76
N ASN A 136 -12.63 -4.18 -17.68
CA ASN A 136 -12.15 -5.57 -17.61
C ASN A 136 -13.30 -6.60 -17.64
N PRO A 137 -14.04 -6.77 -18.75
CA PRO A 137 -14.89 -7.93 -18.92
C PRO A 137 -14.05 -9.07 -19.52
N ILE A 138 -13.23 -9.75 -18.70
CA ILE A 138 -12.55 -11.02 -19.05
C ILE A 138 -11.45 -10.89 -20.14
N ARG A 139 -10.23 -11.39 -19.83
CA ARG A 139 -9.06 -11.52 -20.74
C ARG A 139 -8.42 -10.23 -21.27
N THR A 140 -7.51 -9.70 -20.48
CA THR A 140 -6.22 -9.26 -21.05
C THR A 140 -5.16 -10.06 -20.33
N SER A 141 -4.34 -10.79 -21.08
CA SER A 141 -3.28 -11.66 -20.55
C SER A 141 -2.26 -10.83 -19.76
N LEU A 142 -2.51 -10.62 -18.47
CA LEU A 142 -1.45 -10.26 -17.54
C LEU A 142 -0.74 -11.56 -17.22
N ARG A 143 0.45 -11.71 -17.80
CA ARG A 143 1.40 -12.74 -17.42
C ARG A 143 1.54 -12.67 -15.90
N SER A 144 1.01 -13.67 -15.19
CA SER A 144 1.65 -14.14 -13.99
C SER A 144 3.08 -14.51 -14.41
N LEU A 145 4.05 -13.63 -14.14
CA LEU A 145 5.41 -14.12 -13.99
C LEU A 145 5.40 -14.90 -12.68
N ASP A 146 5.18 -16.20 -12.82
CA ASP A 146 5.61 -17.18 -11.84
C ASP A 146 7.11 -16.96 -11.62
N PHE A 147 7.47 -16.27 -10.53
CA PHE A 147 8.80 -16.46 -9.97
C PHE A 147 8.79 -17.86 -9.34
N GLY A 148 9.17 -18.82 -10.17
CA GLY A 148 9.34 -20.21 -9.81
C GLY A 148 10.22 -20.34 -8.58
N LYS A 149 9.72 -21.15 -7.63
CA LYS A 149 10.54 -21.75 -6.58
C LYS A 149 11.66 -22.60 -7.23
N ASN A 150 12.90 -22.24 -6.90
CA ASN A 150 14.06 -23.11 -6.53
C ASN A 150 14.68 -24.07 -7.58
N PRO A 151 15.95 -24.52 -7.42
CA PRO A 151 16.74 -24.60 -6.17
C PRO A 151 18.22 -24.15 -6.22
N ILE A 152 18.76 -24.03 -5.00
CA ILE A 152 20.15 -24.24 -4.57
C ILE A 152 21.00 -25.00 -5.62
N ARG A 153 22.15 -24.43 -6.00
CA ARG A 153 23.31 -25.22 -6.44
C ARG A 153 24.52 -24.87 -5.60
N ILE A 154 24.92 -25.84 -4.80
CA ILE A 154 26.24 -25.97 -4.18
C ILE A 154 27.26 -26.13 -5.32
N ARG A 155 28.33 -25.33 -5.28
CA ARG A 155 29.70 -25.77 -5.54
C ARG A 155 30.63 -25.00 -4.63
#